data_AF-A0A955EL60-F1
#
_entry.id   AF-A0A955EL60-F1
#
_cell.length_a   1.000
_cell.length_b   1.000
_cell.length_c   1.000
_cell.angle_alpha   90.00
_cell.angle_beta   90.00
_cell.angle_gamma   90.00
#
_symmetry.space_group_name_H-M   'P 1'
#
loop_
_entity.id
_entity.type
_entity.pdbx_description
1 polymer ?
#
loop_
_entity_poly.entity_id
_entity_poly.type
_entity_poly.pdbx_seq_one_letter_code
_entity_poly.pdbx_strand_id
1 'polypeptide(L)'
;MSQLSSYRGSDSVVLSHPESSPLSLLPVERAEHILPEYRGTPIADLLAAHNLGRALTVPTPPANADLLIITCMDHRVTFDIPEYFAYQIRTAGATVSPILSNVAFAVGVAGVRSICVIGHTDCAMCRVENRTDTLVEALVENESMCPNEANAHATRLREVFRVEDPVRATWKAARQVAASFPSCLVAPLLYRVEDGALLQLAPATDRA
;
A
#
# COMPACT_ATOMS: atom_id res chain seq x y z
N MET A 1 -32.33 10.96 37.87
CA MET A 1 -31.99 12.39 37.88
C MET A 1 -30.67 12.55 37.14
N SER A 2 -30.77 13.11 35.94
CA SER A 2 -29.69 13.42 35.01
C SER A 2 -28.77 14.50 35.59
N GLN A 3 -27.45 14.34 35.42
CA GLN A 3 -26.53 15.47 35.42
C GLN A 3 -25.76 15.48 34.11
N LEU A 4 -26.31 16.27 33.18
CA LEU A 4 -25.60 16.88 32.07
C LEU A 4 -24.69 17.98 32.65
N SER A 5 -23.37 17.84 32.47
CA SER A 5 -22.45 18.97 32.57
C SER A 5 -22.02 19.36 31.17
N SER A 6 -22.45 20.54 30.76
CA SER A 6 -22.21 21.17 29.46
C SER A 6 -20.77 21.65 29.33
N TYR A 7 -20.05 21.19 28.30
CA TYR A 7 -18.85 21.88 27.82
C TYR A 7 -19.17 22.50 26.46
N ARG A 8 -19.30 23.83 26.46
CA ARG A 8 -19.28 24.67 25.26
C ARG A 8 -17.84 25.11 25.05
N GLY A 9 -17.29 24.80 23.87
CA GLY A 9 -15.98 25.25 23.44
C GLY A 9 -15.92 25.10 21.93
N SER A 10 -16.47 26.09 21.24
CA SER A 10 -16.34 26.27 19.79
C SER A 10 -14.94 26.82 19.49
N ASP A 11 -13.95 25.93 19.54
CA ASP A 11 -12.67 26.20 18.91
C ASP A 11 -12.66 25.46 17.59
N SER A 12 -12.77 26.23 16.50
CA SER A 12 -12.43 25.79 15.16
C SER A 12 -10.98 25.33 15.17
N VAL A 13 -10.78 24.03 15.39
CA VAL A 13 -9.50 23.38 15.13
C VAL A 13 -9.30 23.46 13.62
N VAL A 14 -8.52 24.44 13.20
CA VAL A 14 -7.88 24.41 11.88
C VAL A 14 -6.93 23.23 11.93
N LEU A 15 -7.42 22.06 11.50
CA LEU A 15 -6.58 20.94 11.13
C LEU A 15 -5.82 21.40 9.87
N SER A 16 -4.64 21.98 10.06
CA SER A 16 -3.67 22.16 8.99
C SER A 16 -3.34 20.77 8.46
N HIS A 17 -3.95 20.40 7.33
CA HIS A 17 -3.78 19.08 6.74
C HIS A 17 -2.34 18.98 6.19
N PRO A 18 -1.47 18.10 6.71
CA PRO A 18 -0.15 17.84 6.15
C PRO A 18 -0.21 17.04 4.83
N GLU A 19 -1.37 16.96 4.16
CA GLU A 19 -1.61 16.18 2.94
C GLU A 19 -1.33 16.95 1.64
N SER A 20 -0.98 18.24 1.73
CA SER A 20 -0.68 19.10 0.58
C SER A 20 0.80 19.16 0.21
N SER A 21 1.71 18.67 1.05
CA SER A 21 3.14 18.71 0.77
C SER A 21 3.47 17.92 -0.50
N PRO A 22 4.35 18.44 -1.37
CA PRO A 22 4.78 17.71 -2.56
C PRO A 22 5.46 16.40 -2.15
N LEU A 23 5.31 15.36 -2.99
CA LEU A 23 5.95 14.07 -2.80
C LEU A 23 7.01 13.88 -3.89
N SER A 24 8.16 13.35 -3.50
CA SER A 24 9.24 12.98 -4.40
C SER A 24 9.21 11.47 -4.68
N LEU A 25 9.41 11.12 -5.95
CA LEU A 25 9.65 9.74 -6.39
C LEU A 25 11.16 9.56 -6.56
N LEU A 26 11.76 8.73 -5.71
CA LEU A 26 13.21 8.56 -5.64
C LEU A 26 13.60 7.20 -6.27
N PRO A 27 14.24 7.19 -7.45
CA PRO A 27 14.67 5.95 -8.09
C PRO A 27 15.85 5.31 -7.35
N VAL A 28 15.88 3.99 -7.30
CA VAL A 28 16.98 3.22 -6.70
C VAL A 28 17.76 2.50 -7.81
N GLU A 29 18.90 3.07 -8.17
CA GLU A 29 19.79 2.58 -9.24
C GLU A 29 21.13 2.07 -8.67
N ARG A 30 21.40 2.37 -7.40
CA ARG A 30 22.55 1.89 -6.62
C ARG A 30 22.21 1.91 -5.14
N ALA A 31 22.97 1.18 -4.33
CA ALA A 31 22.69 1.00 -2.90
C ALA A 31 22.61 2.34 -2.13
N GLU A 32 23.38 3.35 -2.53
CA GLU A 32 23.41 4.66 -1.89
C GLU A 32 22.12 5.46 -2.11
N HIS A 33 21.32 5.12 -3.12
CA HIS A 33 20.01 5.74 -3.36
C HIS A 33 18.95 5.27 -2.36
N ILE A 34 19.16 4.14 -1.69
CA ILE A 34 18.25 3.67 -0.66
C ILE A 34 18.28 4.66 0.50
N LEU A 35 17.09 5.13 0.88
CA LEU A 35 16.89 6.11 1.94
C LEU A 35 17.54 5.63 3.26
N PRO A 36 18.23 6.53 4.01
CA PRO A 36 18.95 6.14 5.21
C PRO A 36 18.12 5.34 6.23
N GLU A 37 16.85 5.68 6.40
CA GLU A 37 15.91 5.01 7.31
C GLU A 37 15.58 3.57 6.93
N TYR A 38 15.82 3.17 5.67
CA TYR A 38 15.57 1.79 5.22
C TYR A 38 16.83 0.92 5.25
N ARG A 39 18.02 1.52 5.39
CA ARG A 39 19.29 0.78 5.35
C ARG A 39 19.40 -0.19 6.52
N GLY A 40 19.91 -1.39 6.24
CA GLY A 40 20.00 -2.46 7.25
C GLY A 40 18.65 -3.06 7.65
N THR A 41 17.62 -2.88 6.82
CA THR A 41 16.29 -3.45 7.04
C THR A 41 15.87 -4.31 5.84
N PRO A 42 14.88 -5.21 6.02
CA PRO A 42 14.31 -5.98 4.91
C PRO A 42 13.76 -5.12 3.75
N ILE A 43 13.43 -3.84 3.99
CA ILE A 43 13.00 -2.91 2.94
C ILE A 43 14.16 -2.58 1.99
N ALA A 44 15.35 -2.33 2.53
CA ALA A 44 16.55 -2.17 1.70
C ALA A 44 16.91 -3.47 0.99
N ASP A 45 16.67 -4.63 1.62
CA ASP A 45 16.87 -5.92 0.99
C ASP A 45 15.94 -6.13 -0.21
N LEU A 46 14.66 -5.78 -0.07
CA LEU A 46 13.69 -5.78 -1.17
C LEU A 46 14.16 -4.90 -2.33
N LEU A 47 14.50 -3.64 -2.04
CA LEU A 47 14.94 -2.68 -3.06
C LEU A 47 16.23 -3.14 -3.78
N ALA A 48 17.19 -3.66 -3.02
CA ALA A 48 18.45 -4.12 -3.59
C ALA A 48 18.29 -5.42 -4.40
N ALA A 49 17.47 -6.36 -3.95
CA ALA A 49 17.20 -7.58 -4.70
C ALA A 49 16.50 -7.27 -6.02
N HIS A 50 15.40 -6.52 -5.94
CA HIS A 50 14.54 -6.30 -7.08
C HIS A 50 15.11 -5.29 -8.08
N ASN A 51 15.58 -4.13 -7.65
CA ASN A 51 16.09 -3.13 -8.60
C ASN A 51 17.55 -3.38 -9.00
N LEU A 52 18.38 -3.92 -8.10
CA LEU A 52 19.83 -3.99 -8.28
C LEU A 52 20.32 -5.43 -8.56
N GLY A 53 19.41 -6.40 -8.63
CA GLY A 53 19.75 -7.81 -8.87
C GLY A 53 20.60 -8.42 -7.76
N ARG A 54 20.59 -7.86 -6.54
CA ARG A 54 21.40 -8.39 -5.44
C ARG A 54 20.86 -9.74 -5.01
N ALA A 55 21.68 -10.78 -5.12
CA ALA A 55 21.36 -12.09 -4.57
C ALA A 55 21.17 -12.00 -3.05
N LEU A 56 20.00 -12.41 -2.57
CA LEU A 56 19.70 -12.56 -1.15
C LEU A 56 19.73 -14.04 -0.78
N THR A 57 20.31 -14.35 0.37
CA THR A 57 20.28 -15.70 0.93
C THR A 57 19.29 -15.71 2.09
N VAL A 58 18.18 -16.43 1.92
CA VAL A 58 17.20 -16.67 2.99
C VAL A 58 17.46 -18.08 3.55
N PRO A 59 17.63 -18.25 4.88
CA PRO A 59 17.78 -19.58 5.48
C PRO A 59 16.59 -20.50 5.14
N THR A 60 16.83 -21.78 4.90
CA THR A 60 15.79 -22.72 4.43
C THR A 60 15.24 -23.63 5.52
N PRO A 61 13.90 -23.69 5.71
CA PRO A 61 12.97 -22.56 5.69
C PRO A 61 13.03 -21.79 7.03
N PRO A 62 12.84 -20.46 7.03
CA PRO A 62 12.80 -19.69 8.27
C PRO A 62 11.45 -19.94 8.97
N ALA A 63 11.41 -19.75 10.29
CA ALA A 63 10.15 -19.86 11.03
C ALA A 63 9.14 -18.77 10.64
N ASN A 64 9.63 -17.55 10.34
CA ASN A 64 8.83 -16.40 9.92
C ASN A 64 9.66 -15.48 8.99
N ALA A 65 8.97 -14.66 8.19
CA ALA A 65 9.57 -13.54 7.44
C ALA A 65 9.39 -12.22 8.19
N ASP A 66 10.40 -11.34 8.14
CA ASP A 66 10.38 -10.04 8.85
C ASP A 66 9.66 -8.93 8.07
N LEU A 67 9.36 -9.17 6.80
CA LEU A 67 8.75 -8.21 5.86
C LEU A 67 7.33 -8.63 5.46
N LEU A 68 6.42 -7.66 5.47
CA LEU A 68 5.13 -7.74 4.80
C LEU A 68 5.09 -6.76 3.62
N ILE A 69 4.70 -7.25 2.45
CA ILE A 69 4.41 -6.44 1.27
C ILE A 69 2.89 -6.36 1.11
N ILE A 70 2.36 -5.14 1.10
CA ILE A 70 0.99 -4.84 0.72
C ILE A 70 1.02 -4.19 -0.65
N THR A 71 0.38 -4.76 -1.65
CA THR A 71 0.40 -4.21 -3.00
C THR A 71 -0.89 -4.44 -3.77
N CYS A 72 -0.93 -4.00 -5.02
CA CYS A 72 -2.06 -4.19 -5.90
C CYS A 72 -2.20 -5.66 -6.35
N MET A 73 -3.42 -6.08 -6.61
CA MET A 73 -3.73 -7.35 -7.28
C MET A 73 -3.39 -7.35 -8.78
N ASP A 74 -2.88 -6.24 -9.32
CA ASP A 74 -2.48 -6.13 -10.73
C ASP A 74 -1.40 -7.17 -11.07
N HIS A 75 -1.66 -7.97 -12.10
CA HIS A 75 -0.80 -9.08 -12.52
C HIS A 75 0.57 -8.62 -13.06
N ARG A 76 0.70 -7.35 -13.45
CA ARG A 76 1.96 -6.75 -13.92
C ARG A 76 2.94 -6.45 -12.77
N VAL A 77 2.47 -6.50 -11.52
CA VAL A 77 3.30 -6.23 -10.34
C VAL A 77 3.96 -7.51 -9.85
N THR A 78 5.22 -7.68 -10.24
CA THR A 78 6.08 -8.82 -9.90
C THR A 78 7.33 -8.35 -9.17
N PHE A 79 7.84 -9.15 -8.22
CA PHE A 79 9.03 -8.82 -7.44
C PHE A 79 10.10 -9.89 -7.61
N ASP A 80 11.33 -9.47 -7.87
CA ASP A 80 12.49 -10.36 -7.95
C ASP A 80 13.08 -10.53 -6.54
N ILE A 81 12.46 -11.42 -5.78
CA ILE A 81 12.83 -11.75 -4.40
C ILE A 81 12.89 -13.28 -4.24
N PRO A 82 13.73 -13.80 -3.31
CA PRO A 82 13.76 -15.23 -3.02
C PRO A 82 12.44 -15.73 -2.43
N GLU A 83 12.25 -17.05 -2.50
CA GLU A 83 11.21 -17.73 -1.73
C GLU A 83 11.37 -17.44 -0.22
N TYR A 84 10.24 -17.41 0.49
CA TYR A 84 10.17 -17.16 1.93
C TYR A 84 10.67 -15.79 2.41
N PHE A 85 11.01 -14.87 1.50
CA PHE A 85 11.53 -13.56 1.85
C PHE A 85 10.50 -12.64 2.54
N ALA A 86 9.24 -12.67 2.11
CA ALA A 86 8.20 -11.78 2.63
C ALA A 86 6.80 -12.40 2.59
N TYR A 87 5.95 -12.01 3.54
CA TYR A 87 4.51 -12.14 3.40
C TYR A 87 3.99 -11.17 2.34
N GLN A 88 2.95 -11.55 1.60
CA GLN A 88 2.33 -10.69 0.60
C GLN A 88 0.81 -10.64 0.78
N ILE A 89 0.24 -9.44 0.85
CA ILE A 89 -1.21 -9.20 0.79
C ILE A 89 -1.47 -8.33 -0.44
N ARG A 90 -2.36 -8.81 -1.33
CA ARG A 90 -2.72 -8.10 -2.55
C ARG A 90 -4.18 -7.65 -2.48
N THR A 91 -4.42 -6.36 -2.72
CA THR A 91 -5.76 -5.77 -2.76
C THR A 91 -5.91 -4.92 -4.02
N ALA A 92 -7.13 -4.65 -4.47
CA ALA A 92 -7.31 -3.68 -5.55
C ALA A 92 -6.74 -2.31 -5.13
N GLY A 93 -5.89 -1.71 -5.97
CA GLY A 93 -5.31 -0.39 -5.72
C GLY A 93 -4.34 -0.29 -4.53
N ALA A 94 -3.88 -1.42 -3.97
CA ALA A 94 -3.13 -1.47 -2.72
C ALA A 94 -3.88 -0.82 -1.52
N THR A 95 -5.22 -0.83 -1.55
CA THR A 95 -6.06 -0.30 -0.48
C THR A 95 -5.89 -1.12 0.80
N VAL A 96 -5.60 -0.44 1.91
CA VAL A 96 -5.27 -1.07 3.21
C VAL A 96 -6.45 -1.21 4.17
N SER A 97 -7.44 -0.30 4.13
CA SER A 97 -8.54 -0.28 5.10
C SER A 97 -9.26 -1.63 5.27
N PRO A 98 -9.57 -2.38 4.20
CA PRO A 98 -10.27 -3.67 4.32
C PRO A 98 -9.42 -4.80 4.89
N ILE A 99 -8.10 -4.65 4.97
CA ILE A 99 -7.16 -5.73 5.32
C ILE A 99 -6.39 -5.46 6.62
N LEU A 100 -6.72 -4.41 7.38
CA LEU A 100 -5.97 -4.06 8.60
C LEU A 100 -5.93 -5.20 9.62
N SER A 101 -6.98 -6.04 9.69
CA SER A 101 -6.97 -7.25 10.52
C SER A 101 -5.91 -8.27 10.08
N ASN A 102 -5.67 -8.41 8.78
CA ASN A 102 -4.66 -9.31 8.24
C ASN A 102 -3.25 -8.77 8.54
N VAL A 103 -3.07 -7.45 8.45
CA VAL A 103 -1.84 -6.78 8.87
C VAL A 103 -1.59 -6.98 10.36
N ALA A 104 -2.63 -6.85 11.20
CA ALA A 104 -2.52 -7.08 12.63
C ALA A 104 -2.10 -8.52 12.97
N PHE A 105 -2.57 -9.51 12.22
CA PHE A 105 -2.13 -10.88 12.38
C PHE A 105 -0.64 -11.04 12.01
N ALA A 106 -0.20 -10.47 10.88
CA ALA A 106 1.20 -10.52 10.46
C ALA A 106 2.13 -9.88 11.49
N VAL A 107 1.75 -8.74 12.07
CA VAL A 107 2.53 -8.05 13.10
C VAL A 107 2.49 -8.78 14.45
N GLY A 108 1.29 -9.13 14.92
CA GLY A 108 1.09 -9.66 16.28
C GLY A 108 1.42 -11.15 16.44
N VAL A 109 1.24 -11.95 15.39
CA VAL A 109 1.43 -13.41 15.43
C VAL A 109 2.67 -13.83 14.65
N ALA A 110 2.82 -13.36 13.42
CA ALA A 110 3.97 -13.72 12.58
C ALA A 110 5.24 -12.91 12.89
N GLY A 111 5.13 -11.87 13.73
CA GLY A 111 6.27 -11.09 14.21
C GLY A 111 6.85 -10.11 13.19
N VAL A 112 6.13 -9.78 12.12
CA VAL A 112 6.58 -8.82 11.09
C VAL A 112 6.90 -7.46 11.73
N ARG A 113 8.07 -6.90 11.38
CA ARG A 113 8.53 -5.58 11.87
C ARG A 113 8.75 -4.55 10.77
N SER A 114 8.81 -4.98 9.51
CA SER A 114 8.92 -4.09 8.35
C SER A 114 7.73 -4.28 7.42
N ILE A 115 7.17 -3.20 6.90
CA ILE A 115 6.01 -3.24 5.99
C ILE A 115 6.29 -2.33 4.80
N CYS A 116 6.11 -2.84 3.59
CA CYS A 116 6.04 -2.03 2.37
C CYS A 116 4.59 -1.89 1.92
N VAL A 117 4.13 -0.66 1.68
CA VAL A 117 2.89 -0.41 0.92
C VAL A 117 3.31 0.04 -0.47
N ILE A 118 2.99 -0.78 -1.47
CA ILE A 118 3.47 -0.63 -2.84
C ILE A 118 2.28 -0.43 -3.78
N GLY A 119 2.00 0.82 -4.16
CA GLY A 119 1.12 1.10 -5.29
C GLY A 119 1.85 0.98 -6.62
N HIS A 120 1.18 1.27 -7.73
CA HIS A 120 1.83 1.23 -9.03
C HIS A 120 1.28 2.27 -10.02
N THR A 121 2.10 2.60 -11.02
CA THR A 121 1.68 3.40 -12.18
C THR A 121 0.63 2.67 -13.01
N ASP A 122 -0.20 3.42 -13.73
CA ASP A 122 -1.27 2.87 -14.58
C ASP A 122 -2.22 1.88 -13.86
N CYS A 123 -2.60 2.21 -12.62
CA CYS A 123 -3.53 1.41 -11.85
C CYS A 123 -4.98 1.59 -12.34
N ALA A 124 -5.64 0.48 -12.71
CA ALA A 124 -7.02 0.49 -13.17
C ALA A 124 -8.01 1.08 -12.14
N MET A 125 -7.68 1.01 -10.85
CA MET A 125 -8.49 1.62 -9.78
C MET A 125 -8.51 3.16 -9.82
N CYS A 126 -7.63 3.79 -10.60
CA CYS A 126 -7.67 5.23 -10.90
C CYS A 126 -8.82 5.63 -11.84
N ARG A 127 -9.42 4.63 -12.50
CA ARG A 127 -10.47 4.82 -13.53
C ARG A 127 -11.61 3.82 -13.33
N VAL A 128 -11.86 3.46 -12.07
CA VAL A 128 -12.81 2.40 -11.71
C VAL A 128 -14.22 2.72 -12.19
N GLU A 129 -14.61 4.00 -12.21
CA GLU A 129 -15.90 4.47 -12.74
C GLU A 129 -16.11 4.08 -14.20
N ASN A 130 -15.06 4.05 -15.01
CA ASN A 130 -15.15 3.69 -16.43
C ASN A 130 -15.29 2.18 -16.66
N ARG A 131 -15.31 1.39 -15.58
CA ARG A 131 -15.32 -0.08 -15.61
C ARG A 131 -16.51 -0.68 -14.88
N THR A 132 -17.36 0.13 -14.25
CA THR A 132 -18.45 -0.39 -13.41
C THR A 132 -19.53 -1.06 -14.22
N ASP A 133 -19.93 -0.46 -15.35
CA ASP A 133 -20.98 -1.02 -16.19
C ASP A 133 -20.49 -2.31 -16.84
N THR A 134 -19.25 -2.29 -17.37
CA THR A 134 -18.59 -3.48 -17.91
C THR A 134 -18.42 -4.59 -16.85
N LEU A 135 -18.17 -4.24 -15.58
CA LEU A 135 -18.10 -5.21 -14.49
C LEU A 135 -19.47 -5.84 -14.23
N VAL A 136 -20.54 -5.05 -14.18
CA VAL A 136 -21.90 -5.56 -13.96
C VAL A 136 -22.30 -6.49 -15.10
N GLU A 137 -22.11 -6.06 -16.34
CA GLU A 137 -22.37 -6.87 -17.53
C GLU A 137 -21.60 -8.20 -17.49
N ALA A 138 -20.29 -8.14 -17.22
CA ALA A 138 -19.45 -9.34 -17.16
C ALA A 138 -19.85 -10.31 -16.04
N LEU A 139 -20.27 -9.82 -14.87
CA LEU A 139 -20.73 -10.68 -13.76
C LEU A 139 -22.07 -11.34 -14.07
N VAL A 140 -22.97 -10.64 -14.75
CA VAL A 140 -24.25 -11.21 -15.18
C VAL A 140 -24.03 -12.26 -16.27
N GLU A 141 -23.19 -11.97 -17.26
CA GLU A 141 -22.98 -12.84 -18.43
C GLU A 141 -22.09 -14.04 -18.14
N ASN A 142 -20.96 -13.85 -17.45
CA ASN A 142 -19.96 -14.90 -17.24
C ASN A 142 -20.21 -15.71 -15.96
N GLU A 143 -20.71 -15.07 -14.90
CA GLU A 143 -20.88 -15.69 -13.58
C GLU A 143 -22.35 -15.96 -13.23
N SER A 144 -23.28 -15.67 -14.16
CA SER A 144 -24.74 -15.82 -13.96
C SER A 144 -25.27 -15.11 -12.70
N MET A 145 -24.59 -14.05 -12.27
CA MET A 145 -24.96 -13.28 -11.09
C MET A 145 -26.23 -12.47 -11.36
N CYS A 146 -27.12 -12.33 -10.36
CA CYS A 146 -28.28 -11.46 -10.59
C CYS A 146 -27.83 -9.99 -10.68
N PRO A 147 -28.52 -9.14 -11.46
CA PRO A 147 -28.11 -7.75 -11.66
C PRO A 147 -27.93 -6.95 -10.35
N ASN A 148 -28.75 -7.22 -9.32
CA ASN A 148 -28.66 -6.51 -8.04
C ASN A 148 -27.37 -6.84 -7.27
N GLU A 149 -26.96 -8.11 -7.26
CA GLU A 149 -25.71 -8.55 -6.64
C GLU A 149 -24.51 -7.98 -7.40
N ALA A 150 -24.54 -8.02 -8.73
CA ALA A 150 -23.48 -7.46 -9.58
C ALA A 150 -23.31 -5.95 -9.34
N ASN A 151 -24.41 -5.21 -9.24
CA ASN A 151 -24.39 -3.79 -8.90
C ASN A 151 -23.83 -3.52 -7.50
N ALA A 152 -24.12 -4.38 -6.53
CA ALA A 152 -23.55 -4.26 -5.19
C ALA A 152 -22.02 -4.42 -5.18
N HIS A 153 -21.49 -5.36 -5.98
CA HIS A 153 -20.05 -5.50 -6.19
C HIS A 153 -19.43 -4.26 -6.83
N ALA A 154 -20.04 -3.74 -7.91
CA ALA A 154 -19.56 -2.53 -8.57
C ALA A 154 -19.57 -1.31 -7.63
N THR A 155 -20.62 -1.17 -6.81
CA THR A 155 -20.75 -0.10 -5.82
C THR A 155 -19.63 -0.18 -4.79
N ARG A 156 -19.44 -1.37 -4.19
CA ARG A 156 -18.36 -1.60 -3.22
C ARG A 156 -16.99 -1.33 -3.82
N LEU A 157 -16.77 -1.72 -5.08
CA LEU A 157 -15.50 -1.49 -5.77
C LEU A 157 -15.17 0.01 -5.84
N ARG A 158 -16.16 0.84 -6.21
CA ARG A 158 -16.00 2.30 -6.29
C ARG A 158 -15.79 2.94 -4.93
N GLU A 159 -16.56 2.54 -3.92
CA GLU A 159 -16.53 3.18 -2.61
C GLU A 159 -15.26 2.87 -1.83
N VAL A 160 -14.76 1.65 -1.95
CA VAL A 160 -13.67 1.15 -1.10
C VAL A 160 -12.32 1.21 -1.80
N PHE A 161 -12.28 0.88 -3.09
CA PHE A 161 -11.02 0.61 -3.79
C PHE A 161 -10.66 1.68 -4.82
N ARG A 162 -11.49 2.71 -5.00
CA ARG A 162 -11.13 3.84 -5.87
C ARG A 162 -9.85 4.50 -5.38
N VAL A 163 -8.95 4.67 -6.33
CA VAL A 163 -7.73 5.46 -6.18
C VAL A 163 -7.93 6.70 -7.06
N GLU A 164 -7.48 7.88 -6.63
CA GLU A 164 -7.51 9.07 -7.51
C GLU A 164 -6.15 9.25 -8.17
N ASP A 165 -5.11 9.30 -7.34
CA ASP A 165 -3.72 9.37 -7.75
C ASP A 165 -2.93 8.25 -7.05
N PRO A 166 -2.23 7.38 -7.79
CA PRO A 166 -1.57 6.21 -7.21
C PRO A 166 -0.44 6.58 -6.24
N VAL A 167 0.26 7.70 -6.47
CA VAL A 167 1.34 8.17 -5.60
C VAL A 167 0.78 8.61 -4.24
N ARG A 168 -0.23 9.48 -4.26
CA ARG A 168 -0.90 9.99 -3.05
C ARG A 168 -1.66 8.90 -2.32
N ALA A 169 -2.33 8.00 -3.03
CA ALA A 169 -3.05 6.89 -2.41
C ALA A 169 -2.08 5.93 -1.71
N THR A 170 -0.94 5.61 -2.33
CA THR A 170 0.13 4.82 -1.69
C THR A 170 0.65 5.49 -0.44
N TRP A 171 0.97 6.79 -0.53
CA TRP A 171 1.44 7.58 0.61
C TRP A 171 0.44 7.56 1.77
N LYS A 172 -0.85 7.80 1.47
CA LYS A 172 -1.93 7.79 2.46
C LYS A 172 -2.11 6.40 3.09
N ALA A 173 -2.09 5.35 2.28
CA ALA A 173 -2.19 3.97 2.75
C ALA A 173 -1.02 3.59 3.66
N ALA A 174 0.21 3.94 3.30
CA ALA A 174 1.38 3.73 4.15
C ALA A 174 1.27 4.48 5.48
N ARG A 175 0.83 5.74 5.47
CA ARG A 175 0.61 6.51 6.71
C ARG A 175 -0.49 5.91 7.58
N GLN A 176 -1.56 5.39 6.98
CA GLN A 176 -2.62 4.71 7.71
C GLN A 176 -2.10 3.43 8.40
N VAL A 177 -1.28 2.64 7.70
CA VAL A 177 -0.62 1.46 8.29
C VAL A 177 0.34 1.87 9.40
N ALA A 178 1.19 2.87 9.19
CA ALA A 178 2.14 3.37 10.20
C ALA A 178 1.43 3.88 11.46
N ALA A 179 0.32 4.59 11.30
CA ALA A 179 -0.51 5.06 12.41
C ALA A 179 -1.16 3.91 13.19
N SER A 180 -1.51 2.81 12.51
CA SER A 180 -2.13 1.63 13.14
C SER A 180 -1.09 0.72 13.82
N PHE A 181 0.15 0.72 13.33
CA PHE A 181 1.23 -0.16 13.78
C PHE A 181 2.53 0.60 14.05
N PRO A 182 2.58 1.47 15.09
CA PRO A 182 3.69 2.40 15.32
C PRO A 182 5.03 1.73 15.66
N SER A 183 5.03 0.44 15.98
CA SER A 183 6.23 -0.35 16.24
C SER A 183 6.91 -0.89 14.98
N CYS A 184 6.24 -0.81 13.81
CA CYS A 184 6.74 -1.29 12.55
C CYS A 184 7.36 -0.15 11.74
N LEU A 185 8.45 -0.45 11.01
CA LEU A 185 8.95 0.43 9.97
C LEU A 185 8.08 0.27 8.74
N VAL A 186 7.47 1.36 8.26
CA VAL A 186 6.56 1.34 7.10
C VAL A 186 7.12 2.20 5.97
N ALA A 187 7.28 1.61 4.79
CA ALA A 187 7.78 2.28 3.59
C ALA A 187 6.69 2.40 2.52
N PRO A 188 6.33 3.62 2.08
CA PRO A 188 5.58 3.82 0.84
C PRO A 188 6.53 3.69 -0.37
N LEU A 189 6.25 2.75 -1.27
CA LEU A 189 6.98 2.55 -2.52
C LEU A 189 6.02 2.59 -3.71
N LEU A 190 6.51 2.94 -4.89
CA LEU A 190 5.74 2.88 -6.13
C LEU A 190 6.43 1.95 -7.11
N TYR A 191 5.70 0.95 -7.60
CA TYR A 191 6.13 0.09 -8.69
C TYR A 191 5.77 0.74 -10.02
N ARG A 192 6.74 0.83 -10.93
CA ARG A 192 6.51 1.36 -12.27
C ARG A 192 6.25 0.21 -13.23
N VAL A 193 5.00 0.03 -13.66
CA VAL A 193 4.62 -1.11 -14.52
C VAL A 193 5.29 -1.09 -15.90
N GLU A 194 5.81 0.07 -16.31
CA GLU A 194 6.47 0.28 -17.59
C GLU A 194 7.84 -0.41 -17.68
N ASP A 195 8.57 -0.56 -16.58
CA ASP A 195 9.91 -1.16 -16.54
C ASP A 195 10.21 -2.01 -15.31
N GLY A 196 9.24 -2.17 -14.41
CA GLY A 196 9.36 -2.98 -13.21
C GLY A 196 10.14 -2.33 -12.06
N ALA A 197 10.53 -1.07 -12.15
CA ALA A 197 11.33 -0.46 -11.08
C ALA A 197 10.51 -0.13 -9.83
N LEU A 198 11.08 -0.34 -8.63
CA LEU A 198 10.57 0.24 -7.38
C LEU A 198 11.17 1.61 -7.10
N LEU A 199 10.32 2.59 -6.82
CA LEU A 199 10.68 3.94 -6.39
C LEU A 199 10.28 4.16 -4.94
N GLN A 200 11.08 4.91 -4.20
CA GLN A 200 10.76 5.30 -2.82
C GLN A 200 9.96 6.60 -2.83
N LEU A 201 8.92 6.68 -1.98
CA LEU A 201 8.18 7.92 -1.78
C LEU A 201 8.70 8.63 -0.54
N ALA A 202 8.99 9.91 -0.68
CA ALA A 202 9.35 10.78 0.42
C ALA A 202 8.64 12.12 0.30
N PRO A 203 8.46 12.87 1.40
CA PRO A 203 8.11 14.28 1.30
C PRO A 203 9.18 14.97 0.45
N ALA A 204 8.75 15.83 -0.47
CA ALA A 204 9.67 16.68 -1.19
C ALA A 204 10.39 17.56 -0.16
N THR A 205 11.70 17.41 -0.10
CA THR A 205 12.56 18.39 0.56
C THR A 205 12.73 19.55 -0.41
N ASP A 206 12.54 20.78 0.07
CA ASP A 206 13.02 21.98 -0.64
C ASP A 206 14.52 21.80 -0.83
N ARG A 207 14.92 21.26 -1.97
CA ARG A 207 16.30 21.31 -2.42
C ARG A 207 16.52 22.76 -2.85
N ALA A 208 16.99 23.57 -1.90
CA ALA A 208 17.62 24.85 -2.16
C ALA A 208 18.84 24.66 -3.08
#